data_AF-A0A0C9MTQ2-F1
#
_entry.id   AF-A0A0C9MTQ2-F1
#
_cell.length_a   1.000
_cell.length_b   1.000
_cell.length_c   1.000
_cell.angle_alpha   90.00
_cell.angle_beta   90.00
_cell.angle_gamma   90.00
#
_symmetry.space_group_name_H-M   'P 1'
#
loop_
_entity.id
_entity.type
_entity.pdbx_description
1 polymer ?
#
loop_
_entity_poly.entity_id
_entity_poly.type
_entity_poly.pdbx_seq_one_letter_code
_entity_poly.pdbx_strand_id
1 'polypeptide(L)'
;MVAVTKNGSKADIGGVVDTINKRVSGKNWKIQKTATARNQQPKQLRKNWDQRSKERARNDATKSLEKQLKAEKQAEKDAKRAVSLERKKLREEQERMEALAAKMSAKRLERLKRREARKKARV
;
A
#
# COMPACT_ATOMS: atom_id res chain seq x y z
N MET A 1 -18.81 44.39 -19.23
CA MET A 1 -17.76 43.98 -20.19
C MET A 1 -16.66 43.27 -19.41
N VAL A 2 -16.44 41.98 -19.65
CA VAL A 2 -15.35 41.21 -18.99
C VAL A 2 -14.13 41.26 -19.92
N ALA A 3 -13.04 41.88 -19.47
CA ALA A 3 -11.79 41.90 -20.20
C ALA A 3 -11.07 40.55 -20.05
N VAL A 4 -10.98 39.80 -21.15
CA VAL A 4 -10.27 38.52 -21.24
C VAL A 4 -8.84 38.79 -21.73
N THR A 5 -7.83 38.31 -21.02
CA THR A 5 -6.44 38.31 -21.49
C THR A 5 -6.19 37.13 -22.42
N LYS A 6 -5.26 37.31 -23.37
CA LYS A 6 -5.00 36.48 -24.57
C LYS A 6 -4.71 34.98 -24.33
N ASN A 7 -4.61 34.50 -23.09
CA ASN A 7 -4.24 33.13 -22.74
C ASN A 7 -5.30 32.36 -21.92
N GLY A 8 -6.56 32.78 -21.90
CA GLY A 8 -7.68 31.96 -21.41
C GLY A 8 -7.67 31.57 -19.92
N SER A 9 -6.65 31.96 -19.15
CA SER A 9 -6.65 31.83 -17.69
C SER A 9 -7.42 32.99 -17.08
N LYS A 10 -8.45 32.69 -16.28
CA LYS A 10 -9.16 33.68 -15.46
C LYS A 10 -8.13 34.49 -14.67
N ALA A 11 -8.15 35.81 -14.82
CA ALA A 11 -7.42 36.68 -13.92
C ALA A 11 -8.02 36.47 -12.52
N ASP A 12 -7.18 36.13 -11.54
CA ASP A 12 -7.58 36.02 -10.14
C ASP A 12 -7.96 37.41 -9.61
N ILE A 13 -9.16 37.88 -9.95
CA ILE A 13 -9.85 38.95 -9.22
C ILE A 13 -10.40 38.29 -7.96
N GLY A 14 -9.48 37.93 -7.06
CA GLY A 14 -9.77 37.13 -5.86
C GLY A 14 -9.07 37.69 -4.64
N GLY A 15 -8.94 39.01 -4.54
CA GLY A 15 -8.53 39.66 -3.31
C GLY A 15 -9.61 39.46 -2.24
N VAL A 16 -9.25 38.77 -1.16
CA VAL A 16 -9.98 38.67 0.13
C VAL A 16 -11.13 37.65 0.21
N VAL A 17 -12.12 37.64 -0.70
CA VAL A 17 -13.39 36.90 -0.44
C VAL A 17 -13.31 35.37 -0.56
N ASP A 18 -12.58 34.82 -1.54
CA ASP A 18 -12.57 33.36 -1.80
C ASP A 18 -11.82 32.53 -0.76
N THR A 19 -11.03 33.18 0.10
CA THR A 19 -10.25 32.50 1.14
C THR A 19 -11.04 32.18 2.42
N ILE A 20 -12.24 32.76 2.58
CA ILE A 20 -13.03 32.66 3.81
C ILE A 20 -13.73 31.28 3.92
N ASN A 21 -14.10 30.66 2.79
CA ASN A 21 -14.93 29.45 2.77
C ASN A 21 -14.19 28.13 2.49
N LYS A 22 -12.87 28.15 2.31
CA LYS A 22 -12.08 26.93 2.05
C LYS A 22 -11.13 26.67 3.21
N ARG A 23 -11.26 25.52 3.88
CA ARG A 23 -10.36 25.08 4.95
C ARG A 23 -9.02 24.66 4.32
N VAL A 24 -8.15 25.64 4.07
CA VAL A 24 -6.79 25.41 3.54
C VAL A 24 -5.82 25.46 4.71
N SER A 25 -4.89 24.50 4.79
CA SER A 25 -3.84 24.52 5.80
C SER A 25 -2.86 25.68 5.53
N GLY A 26 -2.99 26.79 6.27
CA GLY A 26 -2.11 27.94 6.14
C GLY A 26 -2.72 29.22 6.72
N LYS A 27 -1.88 30.23 7.01
CA LYS A 27 -2.37 31.53 7.50
C LYS A 27 -2.85 32.36 6.29
N ASN A 28 -4.11 32.80 6.29
CA ASN A 28 -4.77 33.48 5.16
C ASN A 28 -4.07 34.77 4.69
N TRP A 29 -3.26 35.40 5.54
CA TRP A 29 -2.47 36.59 5.20
C TRP A 29 -1.18 36.29 4.43
N LYS A 30 -0.81 35.01 4.26
CA LYS A 30 0.38 34.64 3.49
C LYS A 30 0.05 34.56 2.01
N ILE A 31 0.76 35.35 1.22
CA ILE A 31 0.73 35.28 -0.24
C ILE A 31 1.21 33.90 -0.69
N GLN A 32 0.52 33.28 -1.65
CA GLN A 32 0.95 32.02 -2.26
C GLN A 32 2.30 32.22 -2.95
N LYS A 33 3.32 31.49 -2.49
CA LYS A 33 4.67 31.59 -3.06
C LYS A 33 4.76 30.80 -4.35
N THR A 34 5.09 31.46 -5.46
CA THR A 34 5.49 30.79 -6.69
C THR A 34 6.94 30.32 -6.58
N ALA A 35 7.32 29.30 -7.36
CA ALA A 35 8.73 28.89 -7.42
C ALA A 35 9.61 30.06 -7.87
N THR A 36 10.68 30.34 -7.13
CA THR A 36 11.64 31.39 -7.48
C THR A 36 12.25 31.10 -8.85
N ALA A 37 12.13 32.05 -9.77
CA ALA A 37 12.76 31.92 -11.08
C ALA A 37 14.28 31.82 -10.91
N ARG A 38 14.95 30.89 -11.61
CA ARG A 38 16.41 30.69 -11.50
C ARG A 38 17.20 31.99 -11.72
N ASN A 39 16.65 32.90 -12.53
CA ASN A 39 17.29 34.16 -12.82
C ASN A 39 17.36 35.13 -11.64
N GLN A 40 16.49 34.95 -10.66
CA GLN A 40 16.47 35.71 -9.40
C GLN A 40 17.39 35.10 -8.34
N GLN A 41 18.03 33.95 -8.61
CA GLN A 41 18.98 33.36 -7.67
C GLN A 41 20.38 34.01 -7.79
N PRO A 42 21.17 34.05 -6.70
CA PRO A 42 22.54 34.52 -6.74
C PRO A 42 23.36 33.72 -7.76
N LYS A 43 24.32 34.37 -8.45
CA LYS A 43 25.11 33.76 -9.53
C LYS A 43 25.82 32.47 -9.09
N GLN A 44 26.22 32.40 -7.83
CA GLN A 44 26.87 31.26 -7.18
C GLN A 44 25.96 30.03 -7.07
N LEU A 45 24.63 30.21 -7.02
CA LEU A 45 23.65 29.13 -6.92
C LEU A 45 23.06 28.73 -8.29
N ARG A 46 23.31 29.51 -9.34
CA ARG A 46 22.76 29.27 -10.67
C ARG A 46 23.54 28.13 -11.35
N LYS A 47 22.92 26.95 -11.40
CA LYS A 47 23.45 25.80 -12.15
C LYS A 47 23.09 25.87 -13.63
N ASN A 48 24.06 25.50 -14.48
CA ASN A 48 23.86 25.38 -15.92
C ASN A 48 22.93 24.20 -16.23
N TRP A 49 22.35 24.17 -17.44
CA TRP A 49 21.47 23.06 -17.85
C TRP A 49 22.19 21.71 -17.81
N ASP A 50 23.42 21.66 -18.33
CA ASP A 50 24.23 20.44 -18.36
C ASP A 50 24.49 19.87 -16.95
N GLN A 51 24.89 20.72 -16.00
CA GLN A 51 25.07 20.31 -14.59
C GLN A 51 23.79 19.71 -13.99
N ARG A 52 22.63 20.32 -14.27
CA ARG A 52 21.34 19.81 -13.78
C ARG A 52 20.90 18.53 -14.48
N SER A 53 21.27 18.35 -15.74
CA SER A 53 21.01 17.12 -16.47
C SER A 53 21.82 15.98 -15.87
N LYS A 54 23.11 16.22 -15.59
CA LYS A 54 24.00 15.27 -14.90
C LYS A 54 23.48 14.91 -13.51
N GLU A 55 23.01 15.89 -12.73
CA GLU A 55 22.39 15.65 -11.42
C GLU A 55 21.12 14.82 -11.51
N ARG A 56 20.25 15.09 -12.51
CA ARG A 56 19.05 14.28 -12.75
C ARG A 56 19.41 12.84 -13.08
N ALA A 57 20.33 12.62 -14.02
CA ALA A 57 20.78 11.29 -14.40
C ALA A 57 21.34 10.49 -13.20
N ARG A 58 22.15 11.13 -12.35
CA ARG A 58 22.64 10.52 -11.10
C ARG A 58 21.51 10.15 -10.16
N ASN A 59 20.55 11.05 -9.94
CA ASN A 59 19.41 10.81 -9.06
C ASN A 59 18.47 9.73 -9.60
N ASP A 60 18.32 9.63 -10.92
CA ASP A 60 17.48 8.60 -11.54
C ASP A 60 18.14 7.22 -11.42
N ALA A 61 19.47 7.16 -11.60
CA ALA A 61 20.24 5.94 -11.35
C ALA A 61 20.13 5.48 -9.88
N THR A 62 20.31 6.37 -8.91
CA THR A 62 20.22 6.02 -7.48
C THR A 62 18.81 5.57 -7.09
N LYS A 63 17.77 6.25 -7.58
CA LYS A 63 16.37 5.84 -7.36
C LYS A 63 16.04 4.49 -8.01
N SER A 64 16.61 4.20 -9.18
CA SER A 64 16.44 2.90 -9.83
C SER A 64 17.00 1.78 -8.95
N LEU A 65 18.23 1.95 -8.45
CA LEU A 65 18.87 0.99 -7.53
C LEU A 65 18.07 0.84 -6.23
N GLU A 66 17.60 1.95 -5.65
CA GLU A 66 16.78 1.91 -4.44
C GLU A 66 15.49 1.11 -4.65
N LYS A 67 14.82 1.29 -5.79
CA LYS A 67 13.61 0.53 -6.15
C LYS A 67 13.90 -0.95 -6.32
N GLN A 68 15.00 -1.31 -6.97
CA GLN A 68 15.41 -2.70 -7.15
C GLN A 68 15.65 -3.38 -5.80
N LEU A 69 16.42 -2.76 -4.91
CA LEU A 69 16.68 -3.28 -3.56
C LEU A 69 15.40 -3.44 -2.72
N LYS A 70 14.48 -2.47 -2.80
CA LYS A 70 13.18 -2.57 -2.12
C LYS A 70 12.32 -3.70 -2.67
N ALA A 71 12.30 -3.88 -3.99
CA ALA A 71 11.54 -4.93 -4.65
C ALA A 71 12.09 -6.32 -4.27
N GLU A 72 13.40 -6.52 -4.31
CA GLU A 72 14.05 -7.78 -3.90
C GLU A 72 13.75 -8.13 -2.44
N LYS A 73 13.89 -7.15 -1.52
CA LYS A 73 13.59 -7.36 -0.11
C LYS A 73 12.12 -7.71 0.13
N GLN A 74 11.21 -7.12 -0.64
CA GLN A 74 9.78 -7.40 -0.52
C GLN A 74 9.46 -8.79 -1.09
N ALA A 75 10.03 -9.16 -2.24
CA ALA A 75 9.87 -10.48 -2.84
C ALA A 75 10.34 -11.60 -1.89
N GLU A 76 11.46 -11.41 -1.20
CA GLU A 76 11.96 -12.39 -0.22
C GLU A 76 10.99 -12.56 0.97
N LYS A 77 10.46 -11.45 1.49
CA LYS A 77 9.46 -11.48 2.57
C LYS A 77 8.18 -12.17 2.13
N ASP A 78 7.72 -11.89 0.93
CA ASP A 78 6.50 -12.47 0.38
C ASP A 78 6.68 -13.96 0.08
N ALA A 79 7.86 -14.39 -0.39
CA ALA A 79 8.20 -15.80 -0.55
C ALA A 79 8.15 -16.54 0.80
N LYS A 80 8.77 -15.98 1.85
CA LYS A 80 8.71 -16.55 3.22
C LYS A 80 7.29 -16.64 3.75
N ARG A 81 6.48 -15.61 3.50
CA ARG A 81 5.06 -15.58 3.88
C ARG A 81 4.27 -16.65 3.13
N ALA A 82 4.47 -16.79 1.83
CA ALA A 82 3.80 -17.79 1.00
C ALA A 82 4.09 -19.21 1.51
N VAL A 83 5.37 -19.56 1.73
CA VAL A 83 5.75 -20.87 2.28
C VAL A 83 5.12 -21.12 3.65
N SER A 84 5.07 -20.11 4.51
CA SER A 84 4.45 -20.24 5.83
C SER A 84 2.94 -20.45 5.76
N LEU A 85 2.26 -19.77 4.83
CA LEU A 85 0.83 -19.95 4.58
C LEU A 85 0.53 -21.34 4.03
N GLU A 86 1.30 -21.82 3.06
CA GLU A 86 1.13 -23.18 2.52
C GLU A 86 1.32 -24.25 3.61
N ARG A 87 2.33 -24.09 4.49
CA ARG A 87 2.51 -24.99 5.65
C ARG A 87 1.37 -24.94 6.66
N LYS A 88 0.69 -23.80 6.80
CA LYS A 88 -0.49 -23.69 7.68
C LYS A 88 -1.69 -24.40 7.05
N LYS A 89 -1.97 -24.13 5.77
CA LYS A 89 -3.05 -24.78 5.02
C LYS A 89 -2.92 -26.30 5.03
N LEU A 90 -1.72 -26.83 4.74
CA LEU A 90 -1.46 -28.28 4.77
C LEU A 90 -1.73 -28.89 6.15
N ARG A 91 -1.34 -28.21 7.24
CA ARG A 91 -1.63 -28.69 8.59
C ARG A 91 -3.11 -28.62 8.93
N GLU A 92 -3.79 -27.52 8.58
CA GLU A 92 -5.23 -27.37 8.79
C GLU A 92 -6.03 -28.43 8.02
N GLU A 93 -5.60 -28.77 6.80
CA GLU A 93 -6.19 -29.85 6.00
C GLU A 93 -5.95 -31.23 6.65
N GLN A 94 -4.72 -31.50 7.11
CA GLN A 94 -4.40 -32.73 7.83
C GLN A 94 -5.24 -32.87 9.11
N GLU A 95 -5.25 -31.84 9.97
CA GLU A 95 -6.04 -31.81 11.20
C GLU A 95 -7.53 -32.00 10.93
N ARG A 96 -8.06 -31.39 9.87
CA ARG A 96 -9.45 -31.59 9.44
C ARG A 96 -9.73 -33.04 9.04
N MET A 97 -8.82 -33.66 8.29
CA MET A 97 -8.95 -35.06 7.87
C MET A 97 -8.85 -36.03 9.05
N GLU A 98 -7.92 -35.78 9.98
CA GLU A 98 -7.77 -36.54 11.21
C GLU A 98 -9.01 -36.42 12.10
N ALA A 99 -9.57 -35.22 12.27
CA ALA A 99 -10.80 -35.00 13.02
C ALA A 99 -11.99 -35.75 12.41
N LEU A 100 -12.09 -35.79 11.08
CA LEU A 100 -13.11 -36.58 10.39
C LEU A 100 -12.90 -38.08 10.59
N ALA A 101 -11.67 -38.58 10.49
CA ALA A 101 -11.33 -39.98 10.73
C ALA A 101 -11.66 -40.40 12.17
N ALA A 102 -11.29 -39.58 13.16
CA ALA A 102 -11.62 -39.76 14.56
C ALA A 102 -13.15 -39.81 14.78
N LYS A 103 -13.91 -38.91 14.15
CA LYS A 103 -15.39 -38.92 14.22
C LYS A 103 -15.97 -40.21 13.64
N MET A 104 -15.42 -40.73 12.54
CA MET A 104 -15.87 -41.99 11.95
C MET A 104 -15.51 -43.20 12.83
N SER A 105 -14.32 -43.22 13.41
CA SER A 105 -13.89 -44.23 14.39
C SER A 105 -14.79 -44.23 15.64
N ALA A 106 -15.08 -43.05 16.19
CA ALA A 106 -15.99 -42.89 17.32
C ALA A 106 -17.40 -43.41 17.01
N LYS A 107 -17.95 -43.08 15.84
CA LYS A 107 -19.25 -43.62 15.38
C LYS A 107 -19.25 -45.15 15.27
N ARG A 108 -18.12 -45.76 14.87
CA ARG A 108 -17.98 -47.22 14.82
C ARG A 108 -18.01 -47.83 16.22
N LEU A 109 -17.30 -47.25 17.18
CA LEU A 109 -17.33 -47.68 18.58
C LEU A 109 -18.73 -47.53 19.20
N GLU A 110 -19.44 -46.43 18.93
CA GLU A 110 -20.82 -46.26 19.38
C GLU A 110 -21.75 -47.35 18.83
N ARG A 111 -21.61 -47.72 17.55
CA ARG A 111 -22.40 -48.80 16.94
C ARG A 111 -22.14 -50.15 17.63
N LEU A 112 -20.88 -50.45 17.96
CA LEU A 112 -20.52 -51.67 18.69
C LEU A 112 -21.15 -51.67 20.10
N LYS A 113 -21.01 -50.57 20.85
CA LYS A 113 -21.63 -50.40 22.18
C LYS A 113 -23.16 -50.59 22.12
N ARG A 114 -23.83 -50.02 21.11
CA ARG A 114 -25.28 -50.21 20.91
C ARG A 114 -25.63 -51.66 20.58
N ARG A 115 -24.80 -52.37 19.82
CA ARG A 115 -25.02 -53.79 19.49
C ARG A 115 -24.86 -54.67 20.73
N GLU A 116 -23.84 -54.41 21.55
CA GLU A 116 -23.62 -55.09 22.84
C GLU A 116 -24.78 -54.83 23.81
N ALA A 117 -25.24 -53.58 23.92
CA ALA A 117 -26.39 -53.24 24.74
C ALA A 117 -27.66 -53.99 24.31
N ARG A 118 -27.92 -54.09 23.00
CA ARG A 118 -29.04 -54.89 22.47
C ARG A 118 -28.88 -56.38 22.73
N LYS A 119 -27.67 -56.92 22.60
CA LYS A 119 -27.38 -58.33 22.91
C LYS A 119 -27.61 -58.61 24.40
N LYS A 120 -27.16 -57.71 25.27
CA LYS A 120 -27.38 -57.78 26.71
C LYS A 120 -28.86 -57.68 27.08
N ALA A 121 -29.63 -56.83 26.41
CA ALA A 121 -31.08 -56.70 26.63
C ALA A 121 -31.90 -57.88 26.07
N ARG A 122 -31.30 -58.74 25.25
CA ARG A 122 -31.94 -59.94 24.67
C ARG A 122 -31.68 -61.20 25.50
N VAL A 123 -30.79 -61.13 26.49
CA VAL A 123 -30.49 -62.18 27.47
C VAL A 123 -31.19 -61.80 28.76
#